data_AF-A0A2V8N5X3-F1
#
_entry.id   AF-A0A2V8N5X3-F1
#
_cell.length_a   1.000
_cell.length_b   1.000
_cell.length_c   1.000
_cell.angle_alpha   90.00
_cell.angle_beta   90.00
_cell.angle_gamma   90.00
#
_symmetry.space_group_name_H-M   'P 1'
#
loop_
_entity.id
_entity.type
_entity.pdbx_description
1 polymer ?
#
loop_
_entity_poly.entity_id
_entity_poly.type
_entity_poly.pdbx_seq_one_letter_code
_entity_poly.pdbx_strand_id
1 'polypeptide(L)'
;TGTTWSQQAYIKASNTGEPGVGDQFADGDRFGFSIGLSADGNTLAAGAIAEDSGAKGINGDQNDNSQLNSGAVYVFSRNGTNWSQQAYIKTSNTDAADLFGYSVGLSADGNTLAASAYDEDSSAREINGVQDRGRRGTGAIYVFTRSGTTWTQQAYLKASECGDWRFTGIFNCHQSGRQHHRWRRSG
;
A
#
# COMPACT_ATOMS: atom_id res chain seq x y z
N THR A 1 26.19 8.36 26.74
CA THR A 1 25.76 9.77 26.84
C THR A 1 24.67 9.99 25.82
N GLY A 2 23.50 10.49 26.21
CA GLY A 2 22.40 10.68 25.27
C GLY A 2 21.03 10.77 25.95
N THR A 3 20.86 11.71 26.86
CA THR A 3 19.57 11.96 27.56
C THR A 3 18.78 13.10 26.92
N THR A 4 19.25 13.62 25.78
CA THR A 4 18.62 14.76 25.12
C THR A 4 18.12 14.34 23.75
N TRP A 5 16.81 14.28 23.60
CA TRP A 5 16.16 14.16 22.31
C TRP A 5 16.22 15.52 21.60
N SER A 6 16.66 15.53 20.35
CA SER A 6 16.59 16.69 19.47
C SER A 6 15.82 16.33 18.20
N GLN A 7 15.00 17.26 17.71
CA GLN A 7 14.37 17.12 16.41
C GLN A 7 15.45 17.11 15.33
N GLN A 8 15.41 16.09 14.46
CA GLN A 8 16.35 16.00 13.34
C GLN A 8 15.77 16.52 12.02
N ALA A 9 14.45 16.47 11.85
CA ALA A 9 13.79 16.93 10.64
C ALA A 9 12.31 17.28 10.89
N TYR A 10 11.76 18.05 9.95
CA TYR A 10 10.34 18.25 9.74
C TYR A 10 10.03 17.85 8.30
N ILE A 11 9.11 16.90 8.11
CA ILE A 11 8.75 16.35 6.80
C ILE A 11 7.27 16.63 6.56
N LYS A 12 6.96 17.19 5.40
CA LYS A 12 5.60 17.46 4.92
C LYS A 12 5.51 16.95 3.48
N ALA A 13 4.34 16.44 3.08
CA ALA A 13 4.10 16.13 1.67
C ALA A 13 4.26 17.38 0.80
N SER A 14 4.65 17.16 -0.45
CA SER A 14 4.87 18.21 -1.45
C SER A 14 3.57 18.90 -1.91
N ASN A 15 2.44 18.23 -1.73
CA ASN A 15 1.07 18.68 -1.91
C ASN A 15 0.36 18.33 -0.60
N THR A 16 -0.24 19.31 0.09
CA THR A 16 -0.95 19.02 1.36
C THR A 16 -2.42 19.38 1.29
N GLY A 17 -3.02 19.20 0.12
CA GLY A 17 -4.42 19.46 -0.19
C GLY A 17 -4.82 20.93 -0.10
N GLU A 18 -5.53 21.41 -1.11
CA GLU A 18 -6.42 22.57 -0.96
C GLU A 18 -7.75 22.11 -0.31
N PRO A 19 -8.58 23.03 0.23
CA PRO A 19 -9.92 22.68 0.71
C PRO A 19 -10.75 22.01 -0.40
N GLY A 20 -10.94 20.69 -0.30
CA GLY A 20 -11.78 19.92 -1.22
C GLY A 20 -13.25 20.07 -0.84
N VAL A 21 -14.07 20.66 -1.70
CA VAL A 21 -15.53 20.66 -1.49
C VAL A 21 -16.06 19.23 -1.59
N GLY A 22 -16.44 18.64 -0.44
CA GLY A 22 -17.05 17.31 -0.37
C GLY A 22 -16.13 16.19 0.11
N ASP A 23 -14.98 16.51 0.71
CA ASP A 23 -14.15 15.52 1.39
C ASP A 23 -14.88 14.89 2.59
N GLN A 24 -14.61 13.62 2.86
CA GLN A 24 -15.10 12.97 4.10
C GLN A 24 -14.29 13.42 5.33
N PHE A 25 -13.28 14.25 5.11
CA PHE A 25 -12.10 14.33 5.94
C PHE A 25 -11.62 15.76 6.24
N ALA A 26 -12.35 16.79 5.80
CA ALA A 26 -11.97 18.20 5.90
C ALA A 26 -10.63 18.53 5.22
N ASP A 27 -10.29 19.83 5.19
CA ASP A 27 -9.11 20.36 4.50
C ASP A 27 -7.82 19.54 4.74
N GLY A 28 -7.22 19.06 3.64
CA GLY A 28 -5.87 18.52 3.59
C GLY A 28 -5.75 16.99 3.57
N ASP A 29 -4.65 16.51 2.98
CA ASP A 29 -4.49 15.11 2.53
C ASP A 29 -4.24 14.08 3.65
N ARG A 30 -4.25 14.50 4.92
CA ARG A 30 -3.95 13.65 6.09
C ARG A 30 -2.59 12.96 6.02
N PHE A 31 -1.58 13.65 5.49
CA PHE A 31 -0.22 13.15 5.44
C PHE A 31 0.30 12.71 6.82
N GLY A 32 0.89 11.53 6.88
CA GLY A 32 1.37 10.92 8.13
C GLY A 32 0.32 10.12 8.87
N PHE A 33 -0.84 9.85 8.26
CA PHE A 33 -1.89 9.00 8.85
C PHE A 33 -1.37 7.61 9.22
N SER A 34 -0.49 7.06 8.38
CA SER A 34 0.26 5.84 8.66
C SER A 34 1.74 6.08 8.32
N ILE A 35 2.65 5.40 9.03
CA ILE A 35 4.09 5.52 8.80
C ILE A 35 4.80 4.17 8.89
N GLY A 36 5.88 4.02 8.13
CA GLY A 36 6.84 2.93 8.25
C GLY A 36 8.26 3.45 8.06
N LEU A 37 9.18 3.07 8.96
CA LEU A 37 10.59 3.48 8.92
C LEU A 37 11.47 2.24 8.81
N SER A 38 12.46 2.27 7.92
CA SER A 38 13.45 1.19 7.80
C SER A 38 14.31 1.08 9.07
N ALA A 39 14.94 -0.07 9.30
CA ALA A 39 15.69 -0.34 10.51
C ALA A 39 16.92 0.56 10.67
N ASP A 40 17.52 0.98 9.55
CA ASP A 40 18.62 1.95 9.51
C ASP A 40 18.16 3.40 9.65
N GLY A 41 16.84 3.65 9.66
CA GLY A 41 16.24 4.97 9.75
C GLY A 41 16.40 5.83 8.49
N ASN A 42 16.78 5.26 7.36
CA ASN A 42 17.08 6.01 6.14
C ASN A 42 15.93 6.06 5.12
N THR A 43 14.89 5.25 5.27
CA THR A 43 13.73 5.24 4.39
C THR A 43 12.47 5.36 5.22
N LEU A 44 11.67 6.39 4.98
CA LEU A 44 10.38 6.62 5.63
C LEU A 44 9.29 6.55 4.56
N ALA A 45 8.27 5.72 4.78
CA ALA A 45 7.03 5.75 4.01
C ALA A 45 5.94 6.38 4.89
N ALA A 46 5.15 7.29 4.32
CA ALA A 46 4.06 7.97 5.00
C ALA A 46 2.80 7.97 4.14
N GLY A 47 1.69 7.48 4.68
CA GLY A 47 0.38 7.49 4.03
C GLY A 47 -0.31 8.85 4.14
N ALA A 48 -1.06 9.21 3.10
CA ALA A 48 -1.91 10.39 3.03
C ALA A 48 -3.27 9.95 2.46
N ILE A 49 -4.15 9.48 3.34
CA ILE A 49 -5.39 8.78 2.93
C ILE A 49 -6.43 9.68 2.25
N ALA A 50 -6.35 10.99 2.46
CA ALA A 50 -7.25 11.97 1.88
C ALA A 50 -6.59 12.71 0.71
N GLU A 51 -5.46 12.20 0.20
CA GLU A 51 -4.81 12.77 -0.96
C GLU A 51 -5.68 12.59 -2.21
N ASP A 52 -5.94 13.70 -2.87
CA ASP A 52 -6.73 13.75 -4.09
C ASP A 52 -5.77 13.70 -5.28
N SER A 53 -5.96 12.75 -6.19
CA SER A 53 -5.30 12.72 -7.50
C SER A 53 -5.75 11.50 -8.31
N GLY A 54 -6.05 11.70 -9.60
CA GLY A 54 -6.29 10.62 -10.55
C GLY A 54 -5.02 9.94 -11.05
N ALA A 55 -3.84 10.34 -10.56
CA ALA A 55 -2.57 9.71 -10.89
C ALA A 55 -2.57 8.21 -10.56
N LYS A 56 -1.84 7.43 -11.36
CA LYS A 56 -1.70 5.98 -11.22
C LYS A 56 -0.23 5.61 -11.16
N GLY A 57 0.08 4.59 -10.36
CA GLY A 57 1.44 4.09 -10.19
C GLY A 57 2.37 5.08 -9.47
N ILE A 58 3.63 5.14 -9.90
CA ILE A 58 4.68 5.88 -9.18
C ILE A 58 5.01 7.20 -9.90
N ASN A 59 5.11 8.29 -9.14
CA ASN A 59 5.52 9.63 -9.56
C ASN A 59 4.62 10.24 -10.67
N GLY A 60 3.32 10.01 -10.58
CA GLY A 60 2.33 10.73 -11.40
C GLY A 60 2.13 12.19 -10.94
N ASP A 61 1.12 12.86 -11.50
CA ASP A 61 0.83 14.26 -11.18
C ASP A 61 0.18 14.40 -9.79
N GLN A 62 1.00 14.79 -8.83
CA GLN A 62 0.62 15.09 -7.45
C GLN A 62 -0.05 16.47 -7.28
N ASN A 63 -0.23 17.26 -8.34
CA ASN A 63 -1.03 18.49 -8.28
C ASN A 63 -2.45 18.30 -8.83
N ASP A 64 -2.72 17.14 -9.44
CA ASP A 64 -4.07 16.76 -9.84
C ASP A 64 -4.91 16.51 -8.58
N ASN A 65 -6.12 17.06 -8.52
CA ASN A 65 -7.09 16.82 -7.43
C ASN A 65 -8.41 16.23 -7.98
N SER A 66 -8.37 15.60 -9.15
CA SER A 66 -9.57 15.12 -9.85
C SER A 66 -10.25 13.90 -9.22
N GLN A 67 -9.53 13.17 -8.34
CA GLN A 67 -10.03 11.93 -7.74
C GLN A 67 -9.96 11.96 -6.21
N LEU A 68 -11.09 12.34 -5.62
CA LEU A 68 -11.23 12.62 -4.19
C LEU A 68 -10.93 11.41 -3.31
N ASN A 69 -10.15 11.61 -2.25
CA ASN A 69 -9.79 10.62 -1.24
C ASN A 69 -9.27 9.30 -1.83
N SER A 70 -8.61 9.36 -2.98
CA SER A 70 -8.01 8.17 -3.58
C SER A 70 -6.78 7.70 -2.79
N GLY A 71 -6.14 8.64 -2.08
CA GLY A 71 -5.06 8.39 -1.14
C GLY A 71 -3.72 8.14 -1.82
N ALA A 72 -2.64 8.35 -1.08
CA ALA A 72 -1.27 8.19 -1.57
C ALA A 72 -0.32 7.67 -0.49
N VAL A 73 0.84 7.17 -0.91
CA VAL A 73 2.00 6.94 -0.04
C VAL A 73 3.20 7.73 -0.57
N TYR A 74 3.83 8.49 0.30
CA TYR A 74 5.06 9.20 -0.01
C TYR A 74 6.23 8.47 0.62
N VAL A 75 7.30 8.29 -0.15
CA VAL A 75 8.56 7.71 0.34
C VAL A 75 9.60 8.81 0.40
N PHE A 76 10.29 8.91 1.54
CA PHE A 76 11.41 9.82 1.76
C PHE A 76 12.68 9.03 2.04
N SER A 77 13.78 9.48 1.45
CA SER A 77 15.12 8.96 1.70
C SER A 77 15.94 9.96 2.50
N ARG A 78 16.76 9.44 3.43
CA ARG A 78 17.69 10.21 4.24
C ARG A 78 19.11 10.07 3.72
N ASN A 79 19.82 11.20 3.62
CA ASN A 79 21.27 11.24 3.43
C ASN A 79 21.88 12.18 4.49
N GLY A 80 22.59 11.59 5.46
CA GLY A 80 23.10 12.32 6.62
C GLY A 80 21.96 12.85 7.50
N THR A 81 21.72 14.16 7.50
CA THR A 81 20.58 14.80 8.18
C THR A 81 19.49 15.27 7.21
N ASN A 82 19.72 15.14 5.91
CA ASN A 82 18.83 15.67 4.89
C ASN A 82 17.82 14.60 4.47
N TRP A 83 16.54 14.97 4.47
CA TRP A 83 15.45 14.14 3.95
C TRP A 83 14.95 14.72 2.64
N SER A 84 14.71 13.86 1.66
CA SER A 84 14.11 14.24 0.38
C SER A 84 13.05 13.23 -0.02
N GLN A 85 11.95 13.70 -0.62
CA GLN A 85 10.97 12.82 -1.23
C GLN A 85 11.63 12.05 -2.37
N GLN A 86 11.57 10.73 -2.29
CA GLN A 86 12.07 9.80 -3.29
C GLN A 86 10.94 9.33 -4.22
N ALA A 87 9.73 9.15 -3.69
CA ALA A 87 8.58 8.72 -4.49
C ALA A 87 7.26 9.26 -3.96
N TYR A 88 6.34 9.48 -4.90
CA TYR A 88 4.91 9.60 -4.69
C TYR A 88 4.24 8.37 -5.29
N ILE A 89 3.49 7.60 -4.51
CA ILE A 89 2.97 6.29 -4.91
C ILE A 89 1.44 6.31 -4.84
N LYS A 90 0.85 5.91 -5.97
CA LYS A 90 -0.57 5.62 -6.16
C LYS A 90 -0.74 4.16 -6.56
N THR A 91 -1.95 3.64 -6.43
CA THR A 91 -2.28 2.28 -6.91
C THR A 91 -2.29 2.26 -8.45
N SER A 92 -2.20 1.06 -9.04
CA SER A 92 -2.34 0.90 -10.50
C SER A 92 -3.75 1.21 -11.01
N ASN A 93 -4.75 1.12 -10.12
CA ASN A 93 -6.17 1.27 -10.38
C ASN A 93 -6.81 2.33 -9.48
N THR A 94 -6.13 3.45 -9.26
CA THR A 94 -6.60 4.57 -8.44
C THR A 94 -8.05 4.93 -8.69
N ASP A 95 -8.90 4.79 -7.67
CA ASP A 95 -10.28 5.25 -7.68
C ASP A 95 -10.61 6.13 -6.45
N ALA A 96 -11.69 6.91 -6.56
CA ALA A 96 -12.12 7.82 -5.51
C ALA A 96 -12.55 7.04 -4.28
N ALA A 97 -12.19 7.57 -3.11
CA ALA A 97 -12.47 6.96 -1.82
C ALA A 97 -11.86 5.58 -1.59
N ASP A 98 -10.84 5.17 -2.35
CA ASP A 98 -10.10 3.92 -2.09
C ASP A 98 -9.24 3.99 -0.81
N LEU A 99 -8.91 5.20 -0.35
CA LEU A 99 -8.12 5.48 0.86
C LEU A 99 -6.75 4.78 0.86
N PHE A 100 -6.04 4.82 -0.27
CA PHE A 100 -4.72 4.23 -0.34
C PHE A 100 -3.74 4.88 0.65
N GLY A 101 -2.89 4.04 1.28
CA GLY A 101 -2.01 4.46 2.36
C GLY A 101 -2.64 4.38 3.75
N TYR A 102 -3.80 3.73 3.89
CA TYR A 102 -4.46 3.54 5.19
C TYR A 102 -3.57 2.82 6.21
N SER A 103 -2.87 1.78 5.75
CA SER A 103 -1.82 1.11 6.51
C SER A 103 -0.58 0.99 5.64
N VAL A 104 0.59 1.18 6.25
CA VAL A 104 1.90 1.15 5.60
C VAL A 104 2.83 0.27 6.42
N GLY A 105 3.45 -0.71 5.76
CA GLY A 105 4.53 -1.53 6.30
C GLY A 105 5.76 -1.41 5.42
N LEU A 106 6.91 -1.11 6.02
CA LEU A 106 8.20 -1.00 5.32
C LEU A 106 9.18 -2.04 5.86
N SER A 107 9.86 -2.75 4.97
CA SER A 107 10.87 -3.74 5.35
C SER A 107 12.06 -3.09 6.04
N ALA A 108 12.80 -3.89 6.82
CA ALA A 108 13.96 -3.42 7.58
C ALA A 108 15.05 -2.80 6.68
N ASP A 109 15.23 -3.31 5.46
CA ASP A 109 16.16 -2.79 4.46
C ASP A 109 15.61 -1.61 3.64
N GLY A 110 14.34 -1.22 3.87
CA GLY A 110 13.68 -0.12 3.18
C GLY A 110 13.39 -0.39 1.69
N ASN A 111 13.43 -1.63 1.23
CA ASN A 111 13.26 -1.97 -0.19
C ASN A 111 11.93 -2.63 -0.53
N THR A 112 11.13 -3.03 0.46
CA THR A 112 9.79 -3.59 0.25
C THR A 112 8.78 -2.80 1.06
N LEU A 113 7.78 -2.26 0.38
CA LEU A 113 6.68 -1.51 0.96
C LEU A 113 5.37 -2.26 0.70
N ALA A 114 4.60 -2.53 1.75
CA ALA A 114 3.21 -2.96 1.62
C ALA A 114 2.31 -1.81 2.07
N ALA A 115 1.32 -1.47 1.26
CA ALA A 115 0.36 -0.41 1.57
C ALA A 115 -1.06 -0.85 1.22
N SER A 116 -2.02 -0.55 2.09
CA SER A 116 -3.42 -0.91 1.87
C SER A 116 -4.23 0.24 1.28
N ALA A 117 -5.15 -0.09 0.39
CA ALA A 117 -6.31 0.74 0.03
C ALA A 117 -7.51 0.13 0.74
N TYR A 118 -7.96 0.76 1.82
CA TYR A 118 -8.92 0.16 2.75
C TYR A 118 -10.30 -0.06 2.11
N ASP A 119 -10.74 0.89 1.29
CA ASP A 119 -12.06 0.90 0.68
C ASP A 119 -12.04 0.54 -0.81
N GLU A 120 -10.93 -0.01 -1.32
CA GLU A 120 -10.83 -0.37 -2.74
C GLU A 120 -11.89 -1.41 -3.16
N ASP A 121 -12.49 -1.12 -4.31
CA ASP A 121 -13.50 -1.93 -4.95
C ASP A 121 -12.84 -2.93 -5.90
N SER A 122 -13.16 -4.23 -5.78
CA SER A 122 -13.00 -5.17 -6.90
C SER A 122 -13.61 -6.55 -6.62
N SER A 123 -14.01 -7.24 -7.69
CA SER A 123 -14.52 -8.61 -7.65
C SER A 123 -13.44 -9.69 -7.48
N ALA A 124 -12.15 -9.34 -7.52
CA ALA A 124 -11.04 -10.29 -7.43
C ALA A 124 -10.99 -11.04 -6.09
N ARG A 125 -10.51 -12.29 -6.18
CA ARG A 125 -10.36 -13.23 -5.05
C ARG A 125 -8.97 -13.87 -5.03
N GLU A 126 -8.01 -13.28 -5.72
CA GLU A 126 -6.67 -13.83 -5.90
C GLU A 126 -5.63 -12.72 -6.05
N ILE A 127 -4.36 -13.11 -5.98
CA ILE A 127 -3.22 -12.21 -6.21
C ILE A 127 -3.20 -11.79 -7.69
N ASN A 128 -3.06 -10.48 -7.93
CA ASN A 128 -3.05 -9.88 -9.26
C ASN A 128 -4.30 -10.20 -10.09
N GLY A 129 -5.44 -10.45 -9.42
CA GLY A 129 -6.73 -10.64 -10.07
C GLY A 129 -7.26 -9.36 -10.72
N VAL A 130 -8.49 -9.45 -11.22
CA VAL A 130 -9.16 -8.33 -11.90
C VAL A 130 -9.29 -7.10 -10.98
N GLN A 131 -9.02 -5.91 -11.52
CA GLN A 131 -9.13 -4.62 -10.81
C GLN A 131 -10.35 -3.87 -11.37
N ASP A 132 -11.55 -4.43 -11.14
CA ASP A 132 -12.84 -3.86 -11.55
C ASP A 132 -13.57 -3.17 -10.38
N ARG A 133 -14.80 -2.66 -10.58
CA ARG A 133 -15.63 -2.11 -9.48
C ARG A 133 -16.80 -3.03 -9.10
N GLY A 134 -16.61 -4.34 -9.23
CA GLY A 134 -17.69 -5.33 -9.13
C GLY A 134 -18.21 -5.56 -7.71
N ARG A 135 -17.43 -5.19 -6.69
CA ARG A 135 -17.80 -5.30 -5.26
C ARG A 135 -17.16 -4.15 -4.49
N ARG A 136 -17.98 -3.45 -3.71
CA ARG A 136 -17.54 -2.25 -3.00
C ARG A 136 -16.81 -2.54 -1.69
N GLY A 137 -15.81 -1.74 -1.35
CA GLY A 137 -15.17 -1.74 -0.03
C GLY A 137 -14.55 -3.08 0.35
N THR A 138 -14.00 -3.79 -0.64
CA THR A 138 -13.36 -5.10 -0.41
C THR A 138 -11.93 -4.98 0.11
N GLY A 139 -11.33 -3.81 -0.10
CA GLY A 139 -9.99 -3.46 0.31
C GLY A 139 -8.91 -4.26 -0.42
N ALA A 140 -7.74 -3.68 -0.59
CA ALA A 140 -6.60 -4.33 -1.24
C ALA A 140 -5.29 -3.99 -0.54
N ILE A 141 -4.29 -4.85 -0.72
CA ILE A 141 -2.91 -4.55 -0.35
C ILE A 141 -2.05 -4.54 -1.61
N TYR A 142 -1.24 -3.52 -1.77
CA TYR A 142 -0.28 -3.37 -2.86
C TYR A 142 1.12 -3.52 -2.29
N VAL A 143 1.93 -4.35 -2.95
CA VAL A 143 3.34 -4.55 -2.58
C VAL A 143 4.20 -3.87 -3.63
N PHE A 144 5.12 -3.04 -3.18
CA PHE A 144 6.09 -2.33 -4.00
C PHE A 144 7.50 -2.74 -3.61
N THR A 145 8.39 -2.81 -4.61
CA THR A 145 9.82 -3.07 -4.40
C THR A 145 10.67 -1.95 -4.97
N ARG A 146 11.80 -1.69 -4.31
CA ARG A 146 12.78 -0.67 -4.69
C ARG A 146 14.07 -1.31 -5.20
N SER A 147 14.56 -0.80 -6.33
CA SER A 147 15.92 -1.03 -6.80
C SER A 147 16.60 0.32 -7.02
N GLY A 148 17.65 0.61 -6.24
CA GLY A 148 18.26 1.95 -6.20
C GLY A 148 17.27 3.00 -5.69
N THR A 149 16.82 3.89 -6.57
CA THR A 149 15.79 4.92 -6.30
C THR A 149 14.46 4.63 -6.97
N THR A 150 14.36 3.56 -7.76
CA THR A 150 13.17 3.23 -8.54
C THR A 150 12.27 2.29 -7.77
N TRP A 151 11.02 2.72 -7.54
CA TRP A 151 9.95 1.90 -6.97
C TRP A 151 9.09 1.30 -8.08
N THR A 152 8.63 0.06 -7.87
CA THR A 152 7.73 -0.64 -8.80
C THR A 152 6.68 -1.41 -8.01
N GLN A 153 5.43 -1.46 -8.50
CA GLN A 153 4.40 -2.32 -7.94
C GLN A 153 4.69 -3.77 -8.36
N GLN A 154 4.91 -4.63 -7.38
CA GLN A 154 5.21 -6.05 -7.57
C GLN A 154 3.95 -6.93 -7.45
N ALA A 155 2.99 -6.52 -6.62
CA ALA A 155 1.77 -7.29 -6.43
C ALA A 155 0.56 -6.43 -6.01
N TYR A 156 -0.62 -6.93 -6.35
CA TYR A 156 -1.94 -6.57 -5.85
C TYR A 156 -2.52 -7.79 -5.14
N LEU A 157 -2.89 -7.64 -3.87
CA LEU A 157 -3.32 -8.74 -3.02
C LEU A 157 -4.77 -8.49 -2.60
N LYS A 158 -5.64 -9.43 -2.95
CA LYS A 158 -6.97 -9.56 -2.38
C LYS A 158 -7.04 -10.77 -1.48
N ALA A 159 -7.87 -10.68 -0.44
CA ALA A 159 -8.21 -11.85 0.34
C ALA A 159 -8.88 -12.88 -0.60
N SER A 160 -8.31 -14.07 -0.69
CA SER A 160 -9.03 -15.17 -1.31
C SER A 160 -10.19 -15.55 -0.41
N GLU A 161 -11.43 -15.43 -0.89
CA GLU A 161 -12.54 -16.08 -0.22
C GLU A 161 -12.23 -17.58 -0.14
N CYS A 162 -11.88 -18.08 1.05
CA CYS A 162 -11.86 -19.51 1.31
C CYS A 162 -13.32 -19.98 1.35
N GLY A 163 -13.83 -20.39 0.19
CA GLY A 163 -15.09 -21.10 0.03
C GLY A 163 -16.33 -20.20 0.10
N ASP A 164 -16.91 -19.92 -1.06
CA ASP A 164 -18.37 -19.91 -1.11
C ASP A 164 -18.81 -21.34 -0.74
N TRP A 165 -19.52 -21.51 0.38
CA TRP A 165 -20.02 -22.81 0.87
C TRP A 165 -21.18 -23.33 0.00
N ARG A 166 -21.03 -23.33 -1.32
CA ARG A 166 -21.92 -24.09 -2.19
C ARG A 166 -21.40 -25.51 -2.27
N PHE A 167 -21.90 -26.35 -1.38
CA PHE A 167 -21.70 -27.80 -1.37
C PHE A 167 -21.81 -28.39 -2.78
N THR A 168 -20.71 -28.90 -3.32
CA THR A 168 -20.54 -30.24 -3.92
C THR A 168 -19.07 -30.44 -4.29
N GLY A 169 -18.35 -31.27 -3.54
CA GLY A 169 -17.04 -31.80 -3.96
C GLY A 169 -15.83 -31.25 -3.20
N ILE A 170 -15.10 -32.17 -2.59
CA ILE A 170 -13.92 -31.99 -1.74
C ILE A 170 -12.80 -31.22 -2.45
N PHE A 171 -12.49 -30.00 -2.00
CA PHE A 171 -11.12 -29.47 -1.95
C PHE A 171 -11.02 -28.47 -0.79
N ASN A 172 -10.40 -28.92 0.31
CA ASN A 172 -10.02 -28.06 1.43
C ASN A 172 -8.83 -27.20 1.03
N CYS A 173 -8.93 -25.89 1.28
CA CYS A 173 -7.78 -25.00 1.32
C CYS A 173 -6.88 -25.45 2.49
N HIS A 174 -5.71 -26.01 2.20
CA HIS A 174 -4.70 -26.30 3.20
C HIS A 174 -3.31 -26.00 2.62
N GLN A 175 -2.69 -24.90 3.05
CA GLN A 175 -1.25 -24.74 2.91
C GLN A 175 -0.52 -25.43 4.08
N SER A 176 0.62 -26.03 3.73
CA SER A 176 1.67 -26.63 4.56
C SER A 176 1.59 -28.13 4.89
N GLY A 177 2.35 -28.89 4.09
CA GLY A 177 3.39 -29.83 4.54
C GLY A 177 3.05 -30.94 5.53
N ARG A 178 3.04 -32.20 5.03
CA ARG A 178 3.81 -33.32 5.60
C ARG A 178 3.91 -34.48 4.60
N GLN A 179 5.14 -34.95 4.45
CA GLN A 179 5.65 -36.05 3.62
C GLN A 179 4.84 -37.34 3.74
N HIS A 180 4.56 -38.02 2.61
CA HIS A 180 4.55 -39.48 2.57
C HIS A 180 4.96 -39.98 1.18
N HIS A 181 6.26 -40.23 1.01
CA HIS A 181 6.73 -41.22 0.04
C HIS A 181 6.13 -42.58 0.40
N ARG A 182 5.29 -43.15 -0.47
CA ARG A 182 4.77 -44.51 -0.30
C ARG A 182 5.39 -45.43 -1.34
N TRP A 183 6.30 -46.30 -0.88
CA TRP A 183 6.79 -47.46 -1.63
C TRP A 183 5.62 -48.39 -1.98
N ARG A 184 5.52 -48.80 -3.26
CA ARG A 184 4.66 -49.92 -3.68
C ARG A 184 5.46 -51.22 -3.56
N ARG A 185 4.91 -52.22 -2.85
CA ARG A 185 5.30 -53.63 -3.05
C ARG A 185 4.42 -54.19 -4.16
N SER A 186 5.06 -54.74 -5.18
CA SER A 186 4.46 -55.59 -6.20
C SER A 186 4.02 -56.91 -5.59
N GLY A 187 2.78 -57.31 -5.87
CA GLY A 187 2.36 -58.72 -5.86
C GLY A 187 2.51 -59.29 -7.27
#